data_AF-A0A2S7QVB3-F1
#
_entry.id   AF-A0A2S7QVB3-F1
#
_cell.length_a   1.000
_cell.length_b   1.000
_cell.length_c   1.000
_cell.angle_alpha   90.00
_cell.angle_beta   90.00
_cell.angle_gamma   90.00
#
_symmetry.space_group_name_H-M   'P 1'
#
loop_
_entity.id
_entity.type
_entity.pdbx_description
1 polymer ?
#
loop_
_entity_poly.entity_id
_entity_poly.type
_entity_poly.pdbx_seq_one_letter_code
_entity_poly.pdbx_strand_id
1 'polypeptide(L)'
;MADTTMSKARPVSLSTTLHRYLNMEAGLRWHNRFNKRATESKCGAKSCFGRQPGRSCVGTPQKNKSILKSLGPHVAEHFPNASYGAYPIENDSKIAIIVVANKYSPNNFWNGRWRSLYIYEPSSSSLTGSIKVDVHYYEDGNVRLLTNKPLSLSVSSSSASGIVREIATAEKRYQEEINKGFNNLSEGAFKGLRRQLPITRQKIEWDKIAGYRLGQDIGGGSSKK
;
A
#
# COMPACT_ATOMS: atom_id res chain seq x y z
N MET A 1 -14.35 55.44 -46.01
CA MET A 1 -13.16 55.93 -45.29
C MET A 1 -12.27 54.72 -44.98
N ALA A 2 -11.03 54.77 -45.48
CA ALA A 2 -9.81 54.03 -45.10
C ALA A 2 -9.86 52.50 -44.84
N ASP A 3 -9.41 51.79 -45.88
CA ASP A 3 -8.43 50.68 -45.96
C ASP A 3 -7.60 50.29 -44.71
N THR A 4 -7.27 48.98 -44.58
CA THR A 4 -5.93 48.42 -44.25
C THR A 4 -5.95 46.87 -44.18
N THR A 5 -5.00 46.26 -44.88
CA THR A 5 -4.68 44.84 -45.08
C THR A 5 -3.94 44.12 -43.92
N MET A 6 -3.78 42.79 -44.04
CA MET A 6 -2.84 41.86 -43.35
C MET A 6 -3.24 41.43 -41.91
N SER A 7 -3.08 40.21 -41.40
CA SER A 7 -2.30 39.01 -41.75
C SER A 7 -2.80 37.79 -40.94
N LYS A 8 -2.45 36.59 -41.39
CA LYS A 8 -2.81 35.26 -40.86
C LYS A 8 -2.08 34.97 -39.54
N ALA A 9 -2.80 34.80 -38.43
CA ALA A 9 -2.25 34.35 -37.14
C ALA A 9 -2.55 32.86 -36.88
N ARG A 10 -1.54 32.13 -36.40
CA ARG A 10 -1.58 30.69 -36.05
C ARG A 10 -2.34 30.47 -34.73
N PRO A 11 -2.99 29.30 -34.53
CA PRO A 11 -3.58 28.96 -33.24
C PRO A 11 -2.49 28.65 -32.21
N VAL A 12 -2.53 29.36 -31.09
CA VAL A 12 -1.71 29.12 -29.90
C VAL A 12 -2.34 27.98 -29.10
N SER A 13 -1.60 26.88 -28.94
CA SER A 13 -1.98 25.78 -28.07
C SER A 13 -1.89 26.21 -26.60
N LEU A 14 -3.02 26.31 -25.92
CA LEU A 14 -3.05 26.47 -24.47
C LEU A 14 -3.18 25.09 -23.80
N SER A 15 -2.05 24.63 -23.26
CA SER A 15 -1.92 23.53 -22.32
C SER A 15 -2.67 23.87 -21.03
N THR A 16 -3.74 23.14 -20.70
CA THR A 16 -4.45 23.30 -19.42
C THR A 16 -3.79 22.46 -18.33
N THR A 17 -3.26 23.17 -17.34
CA THR A 17 -2.48 22.70 -16.20
C THR A 17 -3.28 21.91 -15.17
N LEU A 18 -2.68 20.81 -14.73
CA LEU A 18 -2.82 20.10 -13.46
C LEU A 18 -3.29 20.95 -12.26
N HIS A 19 -4.37 20.53 -11.59
CA HIS A 19 -4.57 20.84 -10.18
C HIS A 19 -4.02 19.69 -9.33
N ARG A 20 -2.77 19.86 -8.88
CA ARG A 20 -2.13 19.04 -7.84
C ARG A 20 -1.93 19.95 -6.63
N TYR A 21 -2.94 20.01 -5.76
CA TYR A 21 -2.81 20.62 -4.44
C TYR A 21 -2.20 19.59 -3.50
N LEU A 22 -0.91 19.74 -3.21
CA LEU A 22 -0.25 19.32 -1.97
C LEU A 22 1.11 20.03 -1.96
N ASN A 23 1.16 21.09 -1.17
CA ASN A 23 2.25 22.01 -0.89
C ASN A 23 3.66 21.43 -1.14
N MET A 24 4.34 22.02 -2.12
CA MET A 24 5.79 22.13 -2.20
C MET A 24 6.22 23.29 -1.31
N GLU A 25 6.98 23.02 -0.26
CA GLU A 25 8.20 23.75 0.06
C GLU A 25 9.17 22.80 0.77
N ALA A 26 10.46 23.02 0.55
CA ALA A 26 11.62 22.21 0.93
C ALA A 26 11.95 21.01 0.02
N GLY A 27 13.04 21.14 -0.74
CA GLY A 27 13.70 20.02 -1.41
C GLY A 27 13.98 18.89 -0.41
N LEU A 28 13.36 17.74 -0.64
CA LEU A 28 13.49 16.56 0.22
C LEU A 28 14.86 15.90 0.01
N ARG A 29 15.84 16.36 0.79
CA ARG A 29 17.18 15.74 0.90
C ARG A 29 17.05 14.46 1.72
N TRP A 30 17.02 13.30 1.05
CA TRP A 30 17.03 12.00 1.73
C TRP A 30 18.40 11.78 2.38
N HIS A 31 18.44 11.78 3.70
CA HIS A 31 19.64 11.43 4.45
C HIS A 31 19.71 9.92 4.63
N ASN A 32 20.48 9.24 3.79
CA ASN A 32 20.89 7.88 4.06
C ASN A 32 21.96 7.90 5.17
N ARG A 33 21.50 8.05 6.42
CA ARG A 33 22.33 8.30 7.62
C ARG A 33 23.31 7.17 7.93
N PHE A 34 23.09 5.98 7.36
CA PHE A 34 23.97 4.83 7.48
C PHE A 34 25.13 4.81 6.48
N ASN A 35 25.03 5.56 5.38
CA ASN A 35 26.03 5.54 4.31
C ASN A 35 26.64 6.93 4.01
N LYS A 36 26.46 7.91 4.91
CA LYS A 36 26.95 9.30 4.82
C LYS A 36 26.75 9.97 3.45
N ARG A 37 25.72 9.54 2.73
CA ARG A 37 25.43 9.98 1.37
C ARG A 37 24.07 10.65 1.39
N ALA A 38 24.07 11.97 1.27
CA ALA A 38 22.87 12.69 0.88
C ALA A 38 22.63 12.37 -0.60
N THR A 39 21.55 11.67 -0.90
CA THR A 39 21.11 11.48 -2.28
C THR A 39 20.03 12.52 -2.54
N GLU A 40 20.33 13.48 -3.40
CA GLU A 40 19.31 14.36 -3.96
C GLU A 40 18.55 13.56 -5.03
N SER A 41 17.33 13.17 -4.70
CA SER A 41 16.38 12.64 -5.67
C SER A 41 15.45 13.78 -6.08
N LYS A 42 15.58 14.27 -7.32
CA LYS A 42 14.56 15.17 -7.88
C LYS A 42 13.25 14.40 -8.00
N CYS A 43 12.16 14.98 -7.52
CA CYS A 43 10.81 14.45 -7.72
C CYS A 43 10.53 14.43 -9.24
N GLY A 44 10.74 13.29 -9.89
CA GLY A 44 10.69 13.13 -11.35
C GLY A 44 11.79 12.23 -11.93
N ALA A 45 12.91 12.04 -11.23
CA ALA A 45 13.98 11.14 -11.65
C ALA A 45 13.87 9.79 -10.90
N LYS A 46 13.81 8.67 -11.65
CA LYS A 46 13.89 7.30 -11.08
C LYS A 46 15.32 6.90 -10.66
N SER A 47 16.29 7.79 -10.86
CA SER A 47 17.70 7.59 -10.53
C SER A 47 18.22 8.71 -9.63
N CYS A 48 18.93 8.34 -8.57
CA CYS A 48 19.71 9.29 -7.77
C CYS A 48 20.92 9.77 -8.60
N PHE A 49 21.02 11.06 -8.91
CA PHE A 49 22.18 11.66 -9.57
C PHE A 49 23.04 12.41 -8.54
N GLY A 50 24.36 12.23 -8.61
CA GLY A 50 25.34 12.95 -7.79
C GLY A 50 25.80 12.18 -6.55
N ARG A 51 27.03 11.65 -6.59
CA ARG A 51 27.76 11.23 -5.38
C ARG A 51 28.59 12.42 -4.91
N GLN A 52 28.20 13.06 -3.81
CA GLN A 52 29.08 13.98 -3.10
C GLN A 52 29.72 13.26 -1.91
N PRO A 53 31.06 13.38 -1.70
CA PRO A 53 31.71 12.83 -0.52
C PRO A 53 31.28 13.66 0.71
N GLY A 54 30.30 13.15 1.46
CA GLY A 54 29.85 13.74 2.71
C GLY A 54 30.84 13.48 3.85
N ARG A 55 31.12 14.52 4.65
CA ARG A 55 31.95 14.45 5.86
C ARG A 55 31.50 13.34 6.79
N SER A 56 32.48 12.72 7.42
CA SER A 56 32.32 11.69 8.42
C SER A 56 31.45 12.15 9.63
N CYS A 57 30.16 11.83 9.69
CA CYS A 57 29.43 11.88 10.96
C CYS A 57 29.94 10.80 11.92
N VAL A 58 30.51 11.27 13.03
CA VAL A 58 30.83 10.49 14.22
C VAL A 58 29.49 10.03 14.82
N GLY A 59 29.30 8.72 14.99
CA GLY A 59 28.25 8.15 15.85
C GLY A 59 26.87 7.82 15.25
N THR A 60 26.75 6.82 14.36
CA THR A 60 25.49 6.02 14.35
C THR A 60 25.41 5.24 15.67
N PRO A 61 24.30 5.33 16.44
CA PRO A 61 24.16 4.58 17.68
C PRO A 61 24.38 3.08 17.45
N GLN A 62 25.19 2.43 18.30
CA GLN A 62 25.53 1.01 18.15
C GLN A 62 24.29 0.10 18.06
N LYS A 63 23.21 0.49 18.74
CA LYS A 63 21.90 -0.20 18.72
C LYS A 63 21.24 -0.21 17.34
N ASN A 64 21.40 0.84 16.54
CA ASN A 64 20.81 0.89 15.19
C ASN A 64 21.56 -0.05 14.25
N LYS A 65 22.88 -0.15 14.42
CA LYS A 65 23.72 -1.04 13.60
C LYS A 65 23.38 -2.50 13.87
N SER A 66 23.15 -2.87 15.13
CA SER A 66 22.76 -4.23 15.50
C SER A 66 21.38 -4.60 14.98
N ILE A 67 20.40 -3.69 15.06
CA ILE A 67 19.06 -3.89 14.48
C ILE A 67 19.14 -4.10 12.98
N LEU A 68 19.89 -3.27 12.24
CA LEU A 68 20.06 -3.44 10.80
C LEU A 68 20.72 -4.77 10.42
N LYS A 69 21.72 -5.20 11.19
CA LYS A 69 22.40 -6.47 10.96
C LYS A 69 21.43 -7.65 11.14
N SER A 70 20.59 -7.61 12.17
CA SER A 70 19.58 -8.65 12.42
C SER A 70 18.40 -8.60 11.43
N LEU A 71 18.05 -7.41 10.92
CA LEU A 71 16.94 -7.23 9.98
C LEU A 71 17.26 -7.75 8.57
N GLY A 72 18.54 -7.72 8.16
CA GLY A 72 18.96 -8.16 6.82
C GLY A 72 18.53 -9.60 6.47
N PRO A 73 18.85 -10.61 7.30
CA PRO A 73 18.42 -12.00 7.07
C PRO A 73 16.89 -12.14 7.01
N HIS A 74 16.16 -11.51 7.94
CA HIS A 74 14.68 -11.53 7.94
C HIS A 74 14.10 -11.02 6.63
N VAL A 75 14.60 -9.88 6.15
CA VAL A 75 14.10 -9.26 4.91
C VAL A 75 14.45 -10.11 3.70
N ALA A 76 15.66 -10.69 3.63
CA ALA A 76 16.09 -11.52 2.51
C ALA A 76 15.27 -12.82 2.38
N GLU A 77 14.83 -13.40 3.50
CA GLU A 77 14.01 -14.61 3.52
C GLU A 77 12.55 -14.34 3.12
N HIS A 78 11.97 -13.24 3.61
CA HIS A 78 10.53 -12.97 3.46
C HIS A 78 10.18 -12.09 2.26
N PHE A 79 11.12 -11.27 1.77
CA PHE A 79 10.86 -10.32 0.70
C PHE A 79 11.91 -10.43 -0.42
N PRO A 80 11.54 -10.91 -1.62
CA PRO A 80 12.50 -11.13 -2.70
C PRO A 80 13.14 -9.82 -3.22
N ASN A 81 12.40 -8.71 -3.20
CA ASN A 81 12.87 -7.39 -3.62
C ASN A 81 12.45 -6.33 -2.62
N ALA A 82 13.25 -6.17 -1.56
CA ALA A 82 12.99 -5.20 -0.50
C ALA A 82 14.18 -4.28 -0.21
N SER A 83 13.84 -3.07 0.20
CA SER A 83 14.74 -2.08 0.78
C SER A 83 14.35 -1.88 2.24
N TYR A 84 15.33 -1.88 3.13
CA TYR A 84 15.11 -1.72 4.57
C TYR A 84 16.07 -0.70 5.15
N GLY A 85 15.68 -0.09 6.27
CA GLY A 85 16.48 0.92 6.96
C GLY A 85 16.04 1.10 8.41
N ALA A 86 16.99 1.46 9.27
CA ALA A 86 16.73 1.85 10.65
C ALA A 86 17.33 3.23 10.90
N TYR A 87 16.52 4.15 11.41
CA TYR A 87 16.86 5.55 11.56
C TYR A 87 16.54 5.98 12.99
N PRO A 88 17.48 6.67 13.66
CA PRO A 88 17.12 7.29 14.92
C PRO A 88 16.25 8.53 14.67
N ILE A 89 15.24 8.69 15.51
CA ILE A 89 14.26 9.78 15.48
C ILE A 89 14.15 10.38 16.90
N GLU A 90 13.67 11.62 17.01
CA GLU A 90 13.50 12.34 18.29
C GLU A 90 14.79 12.35 19.14
N ASN A 91 15.88 12.92 18.59
CA ASN A 91 17.18 13.03 19.26
C ASN A 91 17.73 11.68 19.77
N ASP A 92 17.63 10.64 18.93
CA ASP A 92 18.07 9.27 19.23
C ASP A 92 17.27 8.56 20.35
N SER A 93 16.17 9.17 20.81
CA SER A 93 15.27 8.57 21.83
C SER A 93 14.45 7.43 21.26
N LYS A 94 14.06 7.49 19.98
CA LYS A 94 13.26 6.45 19.31
C LYS A 94 13.98 5.95 18.06
N ILE A 95 13.63 4.75 17.62
CA ILE A 95 14.22 4.11 16.43
C ILE A 95 13.10 3.79 15.44
N ALA A 96 13.14 4.42 14.27
CA ALA A 96 12.25 4.12 13.16
C ALA A 96 12.86 3.03 12.27
N ILE A 97 12.18 1.89 12.17
CA ILE A 97 12.53 0.76 11.31
C ILE A 97 11.54 0.74 10.14
N ILE A 98 12.05 0.67 8.93
CA ILE A 98 11.24 0.75 7.71
C ILE A 98 11.62 -0.41 6.80
N VAL A 99 10.63 -1.13 6.29
CA VAL A 99 10.79 -2.13 5.23
C VAL A 99 9.83 -1.78 4.10
N VAL A 100 10.36 -1.71 2.89
CA VAL A 100 9.60 -1.45 1.67
C VAL A 100 9.93 -2.53 0.66
N ALA A 101 8.92 -3.30 0.26
CA ALA A 101 9.05 -4.27 -0.82
C ALA A 101 8.11 -3.87 -1.96
N ASN A 102 8.62 -3.88 -3.19
CA ASN A 102 7.86 -3.52 -4.37
C ASN A 102 8.01 -4.62 -5.42
N LYS A 103 6.91 -4.97 -6.08
CA LYS A 103 6.91 -5.83 -7.25
C LYS A 103 6.01 -5.20 -8.30
N TYR A 104 6.60 -4.81 -9.41
CA TYR A 104 5.89 -4.21 -10.54
C TYR A 104 5.96 -5.17 -11.71
N SER A 105 4.80 -5.57 -12.24
CA SER A 105 4.71 -6.45 -13.39
C SER A 105 3.74 -5.85 -14.42
N PRO A 106 4.11 -4.76 -15.11
CA PRO A 106 3.20 -4.05 -16.01
C PRO A 106 2.70 -4.92 -17.16
N ASN A 107 3.55 -5.83 -17.66
CA ASN A 107 3.20 -6.77 -18.73
C ASN A 107 2.14 -7.79 -18.31
N ASN A 108 2.02 -8.05 -17.00
CA ASN A 108 0.99 -8.92 -16.43
C ASN A 108 -0.14 -8.09 -15.80
N PHE A 109 -0.20 -6.78 -16.09
CA PHE A 109 -1.24 -5.86 -15.62
C PHE A 109 -1.42 -5.79 -14.09
N TRP A 110 -0.34 -5.97 -13.32
CA TRP A 110 -0.41 -5.86 -11.87
C TRP A 110 0.81 -5.28 -11.18
N ASN A 111 0.56 -4.60 -10.07
CA ASN A 111 1.56 -3.97 -9.23
C ASN A 111 1.26 -4.25 -7.75
N GLY A 112 2.29 -4.54 -6.97
CA GLY A 112 2.20 -4.82 -5.55
C GLY A 112 3.24 -4.03 -4.75
N ARG A 113 2.83 -3.50 -3.61
CA ARG A 113 3.68 -2.75 -2.69
C ARG A 113 3.36 -3.07 -1.24
N TRP A 114 4.41 -3.42 -0.51
CA TRP A 114 4.43 -3.59 0.93
C TRP A 114 5.22 -2.46 1.57
N ARG A 115 4.64 -1.82 2.59
CA ARG A 115 5.32 -0.84 3.43
C ARG A 115 5.04 -1.15 4.88
N SER A 116 6.05 -1.54 5.63
CA SER A 116 5.98 -1.63 7.07
C SER A 116 6.86 -0.56 7.71
N LEU A 117 6.26 0.16 8.66
CA LEU A 117 6.92 1.18 9.46
C LEU A 117 6.73 0.80 10.92
N TYR A 118 7.83 0.73 11.64
CA TYR A 118 7.85 0.46 13.07
C TYR A 118 8.65 1.56 13.78
N ILE A 119 8.16 2.00 14.92
CA ILE A 119 8.77 2.95 15.81
C ILE A 119 8.98 2.20 17.12
N TYR A 120 10.23 1.92 17.41
CA TYR A 120 10.65 1.29 18.65
C TYR A 120 11.08 2.36 19.64
N GLU A 121 10.50 2.32 20.83
CA GLU A 121 10.85 3.18 21.95
C GLU A 121 11.62 2.38 23.01
N PRO A 122 12.94 2.62 23.18
CA PRO A 122 13.77 1.91 24.15
C PRO A 122 13.36 2.12 25.61
N SER A 123 12.79 3.28 25.96
CA SER A 123 12.42 3.63 27.34
C SER A 123 11.24 2.81 27.85
N SER A 124 10.21 2.63 27.01
CA SER A 124 9.01 1.85 27.31
C SER A 124 9.05 0.42 26.77
N SER A 125 10.10 0.07 26.02
CA SER A 125 10.20 -1.18 25.24
C SER A 125 8.97 -1.44 24.37
N SER A 126 8.31 -0.37 23.90
CA SER A 126 7.14 -0.46 23.03
C SER A 126 7.54 -0.39 21.57
N LEU A 127 6.80 -1.11 20.74
CA LEU A 127 6.93 -1.14 19.29
C LEU A 127 5.59 -0.76 18.68
N THR A 128 5.50 0.48 18.21
CA THR A 128 4.32 1.00 17.51
C THR A 128 4.59 0.99 16.01
N GLY A 129 3.57 0.85 15.17
CA GLY A 129 3.82 0.78 13.74
C GLY A 129 2.57 0.70 12.89
N SER A 130 2.79 0.58 11.58
CA SER A 130 1.72 0.28 10.64
C SER A 130 2.27 -0.56 9.48
N ILE A 131 1.47 -1.52 9.04
CA ILE A 131 1.70 -2.26 7.81
C ILE A 131 0.66 -1.79 6.77
N LYS A 132 1.14 -1.40 5.61
CA LYS A 132 0.33 -0.94 4.48
C LYS A 132 0.62 -1.81 3.26
N VAL A 133 -0.44 -2.39 2.71
CA VAL A 133 -0.37 -3.20 1.49
C VAL A 133 -1.20 -2.51 0.41
N ASP A 134 -0.63 -2.41 -0.78
CA ASP A 134 -1.25 -1.81 -1.95
C ASP A 134 -1.03 -2.74 -3.13
N VAL A 135 -2.10 -3.36 -3.63
CA VAL A 135 -2.07 -4.23 -4.80
C VAL A 135 -3.06 -3.69 -5.81
N HIS A 136 -2.64 -3.55 -7.05
CA HIS A 136 -3.43 -3.03 -8.15
C HIS A 136 -3.36 -3.99 -9.33
N TYR A 137 -4.51 -4.51 -9.75
CA TYR A 137 -4.69 -5.35 -10.93
C TYR A 137 -5.60 -4.63 -11.91
N TYR A 138 -5.21 -4.58 -13.18
CA TYR A 138 -5.90 -3.78 -14.19
C TYR A 138 -6.03 -4.46 -15.56
N GLU A 139 -6.03 -5.78 -15.61
CA GLU A 139 -6.43 -6.53 -16.80
C GLU A 139 -7.96 -6.60 -16.84
N ASP A 140 -8.57 -6.16 -17.95
CA ASP A 140 -10.02 -6.20 -18.19
C ASP A 140 -10.91 -5.61 -17.07
N GLY A 141 -10.33 -4.73 -16.24
CA GLY A 141 -10.98 -4.14 -15.08
C GLY A 141 -10.02 -3.26 -14.28
N ASN A 142 -10.47 -2.74 -13.15
CA ASN A 142 -9.62 -1.99 -12.22
C ASN A 142 -9.94 -2.42 -10.79
N VAL A 143 -9.10 -3.29 -10.25
CA VAL A 143 -9.27 -3.84 -8.90
C VAL A 143 -8.06 -3.47 -8.05
N ARG A 144 -8.33 -2.90 -6.87
CA ARG A 144 -7.26 -2.48 -5.96
C ARG A 144 -7.55 -2.91 -4.54
N LEU A 145 -6.54 -3.47 -3.89
CA LEU A 145 -6.50 -3.71 -2.46
C LEU A 145 -5.69 -2.60 -1.80
N LEU A 146 -6.32 -1.84 -0.90
CA LEU A 146 -5.66 -0.87 -0.04
C LEU A 146 -5.90 -1.25 1.40
N THR A 147 -4.84 -1.57 2.13
CA THR A 147 -4.94 -1.90 3.55
C THR A 147 -4.03 -1.02 4.40
N ASN A 148 -4.46 -0.79 5.64
CA ASN A 148 -3.66 -0.13 6.65
C ASN A 148 -3.97 -0.78 8.01
N LYS A 149 -3.00 -1.52 8.54
CA LYS A 149 -3.10 -2.17 9.84
C LYS A 149 -2.17 -1.46 10.82
N PRO A 150 -2.69 -0.68 11.77
CA PRO A 150 -1.89 -0.17 12.88
C PRO A 150 -1.48 -1.34 13.79
N LEU A 151 -0.27 -1.27 14.31
CA LEU A 151 0.31 -2.24 15.23
C LEU A 151 0.79 -1.52 16.50
N SER A 152 0.53 -2.13 17.64
CA SER A 152 1.08 -1.74 18.93
C SER A 152 1.45 -3.01 19.68
N LEU A 153 2.74 -3.21 19.91
CA LEU A 153 3.31 -4.41 20.48
C LEU A 153 4.26 -4.00 21.61
N SER A 154 4.39 -4.86 22.62
CA SER A 154 5.41 -4.71 23.67
C SER A 154 6.53 -5.71 23.39
N VAL A 155 7.78 -5.25 23.45
CA VAL A 155 8.94 -6.08 23.17
C VAL A 155 9.47 -6.65 24.48
N SER A 156 9.45 -7.98 24.61
CA SER A 156 9.93 -8.71 25.79
C SER A 156 11.45 -8.64 25.98
N SER A 157 12.21 -8.52 24.88
CA SER A 157 13.66 -8.42 24.89
C SER A 157 14.13 -7.21 24.09
N SER A 158 14.83 -6.28 24.75
CA SER A 158 15.42 -5.10 24.12
C SER A 158 16.59 -5.39 23.16
N SER A 159 16.89 -6.68 22.94
CA SER A 159 17.87 -7.17 21.98
C SER A 159 17.41 -6.95 20.53
N ALA A 160 18.36 -6.70 19.63
CA ALA A 160 18.07 -6.50 18.21
C ALA A 160 17.35 -7.70 17.56
N SER A 161 17.74 -8.92 17.93
CA SER A 161 17.10 -10.16 17.46
C SER A 161 15.68 -10.32 18.02
N GLY A 162 15.45 -9.95 19.28
CA GLY A 162 14.12 -9.98 19.90
C GLY A 162 13.14 -9.06 19.18
N ILE A 163 13.56 -7.83 18.88
CA ILE A 163 12.75 -6.85 18.13
C ILE A 163 12.39 -7.38 16.74
N VAL A 164 13.37 -7.93 16.00
CA VAL A 164 13.13 -8.48 14.66
C VAL A 164 12.20 -9.69 14.70
N ARG A 165 12.30 -10.54 15.73
CA ARG A 165 11.41 -11.70 15.90
C ARG A 165 9.96 -11.30 16.16
N GLU A 166 9.74 -10.27 16.96
CA GLU A 166 8.39 -9.72 17.18
C GLU A 166 7.83 -9.11 15.89
N ILE A 167 8.65 -8.38 15.12
CA ILE A 167 8.26 -7.86 13.80
C ILE A 167 7.87 -9.02 12.88
N ALA A 168 8.69 -10.05 12.77
CA ALA A 168 8.42 -11.22 11.93
C ALA A 168 7.11 -11.92 12.30
N THR A 169 6.85 -12.06 13.61
CA THR A 169 5.62 -12.67 14.12
C THR A 169 4.40 -11.81 13.78
N ALA A 170 4.52 -10.49 13.89
CA ALA A 170 3.45 -9.55 13.54
C ALA A 170 3.17 -9.51 12.04
N GLU A 171 4.21 -9.50 11.19
CA GLU A 171 4.08 -9.56 9.73
C GLU A 171 3.42 -10.87 9.28
N LYS A 172 3.86 -12.01 9.85
CA LYS A 172 3.25 -13.32 9.58
C LYS A 172 1.78 -13.37 9.96
N ARG A 173 1.44 -12.93 11.18
CA ARG A 173 0.03 -12.87 11.64
C ARG A 173 -0.81 -12.02 10.69
N TYR A 174 -0.28 -10.87 10.26
CA TYR A 174 -1.00 -9.99 9.35
C TYR A 174 -1.19 -10.61 7.95
N GLN A 175 -0.20 -11.32 7.43
CA GLN A 175 -0.32 -12.07 6.17
C GLN A 175 -1.43 -13.14 6.26
N GLU A 176 -1.48 -13.89 7.36
CA GLU A 176 -2.55 -14.87 7.61
C GLU A 176 -3.93 -14.20 7.76
N GLU A 177 -4.01 -13.06 8.45
CA GLU A 177 -5.24 -12.26 8.56
C GLU A 177 -5.76 -11.81 7.19
N ILE A 178 -4.88 -11.33 6.30
CA ILE A 178 -5.28 -10.94 4.93
C ILE A 178 -5.82 -12.15 4.17
N ASN A 179 -5.11 -13.28 4.21
CA ASN A 179 -5.54 -14.49 3.49
C ASN A 179 -6.91 -14.99 3.98
N LYS A 180 -7.12 -15.03 5.29
CA LYS A 180 -8.42 -15.37 5.89
C LYS A 180 -9.49 -14.35 5.52
N GLY A 181 -9.14 -13.06 5.52
CA GLY A 181 -10.03 -11.97 5.12
C GLY A 181 -10.54 -12.15 3.69
N PHE A 182 -9.68 -12.52 2.75
CA PHE A 182 -10.08 -12.80 1.37
C PHE A 182 -11.03 -13.99 1.24
N ASN A 183 -10.73 -15.10 1.94
CA ASN A 183 -11.61 -16.27 1.93
C ASN A 183 -12.99 -15.92 2.51
N ASN A 184 -13.04 -15.21 3.63
CA ASN A 184 -14.29 -14.77 4.26
C ASN A 184 -15.09 -13.81 3.37
N LEU A 185 -14.43 -12.89 2.66
CA LEU A 185 -15.09 -11.98 1.71
C LEU A 185 -15.69 -12.75 0.53
N SER A 186 -14.95 -13.75 0.01
CA SER A 186 -15.39 -14.58 -1.12
C SER A 186 -16.58 -15.48 -0.80
N GLU A 187 -16.64 -16.04 0.41
CA GLU A 187 -17.69 -16.97 0.81
C GLU A 187 -18.88 -16.29 1.50
N GLY A 188 -18.65 -15.19 2.19
CA GLY A 188 -19.68 -14.47 2.94
C GLY A 188 -20.25 -13.28 2.16
N ALA A 189 -19.52 -12.16 2.19
CA ALA A 189 -20.04 -10.87 1.73
C ALA A 189 -20.43 -10.87 0.24
N PHE A 190 -19.60 -11.40 -0.65
CA PHE A 190 -19.90 -11.37 -2.09
C PHE A 190 -21.07 -12.28 -2.46
N LYS A 191 -21.22 -13.44 -1.82
CA LYS A 191 -22.39 -14.32 -2.04
C LYS A 191 -23.69 -13.71 -1.51
N GLY A 192 -23.62 -12.90 -0.46
CA GLY A 192 -24.75 -12.14 0.08
C GLY A 192 -25.23 -11.04 -0.86
N LEU A 193 -24.32 -10.37 -1.57
CA LEU A 193 -24.68 -9.32 -2.53
C LEU A 193 -25.33 -9.86 -3.80
N ARG A 194 -24.73 -10.90 -4.39
CA ARG A 194 -25.28 -11.54 -5.59
C ARG A 194 -25.00 -13.03 -5.54
N ARG A 195 -26.08 -13.80 -5.65
CA ARG A 195 -25.98 -15.25 -5.75
C ARG A 195 -25.54 -15.66 -7.15
N GLN A 196 -24.72 -16.70 -7.23
CA GLN A 196 -24.37 -17.30 -8.52
C GLN A 196 -25.59 -17.88 -9.24
N LEU A 197 -26.53 -18.46 -8.48
CA LEU A 197 -27.80 -18.99 -8.97
C LEU A 197 -28.95 -18.54 -8.07
N PRO A 198 -30.18 -18.42 -8.60
CA PRO A 198 -31.41 -18.26 -7.83
C PRO A 198 -31.57 -19.29 -6.70
N ILE A 199 -32.52 -19.05 -5.77
CA ILE A 199 -32.82 -19.95 -4.64
C ILE A 199 -33.06 -21.39 -5.10
N THR A 200 -33.75 -21.53 -6.23
CA THR A 200 -34.08 -22.81 -6.86
C THR A 200 -32.87 -23.58 -7.41
N ARG A 201 -31.67 -22.97 -7.43
CA ARG A 201 -30.44 -23.53 -8.02
C ARG A 201 -30.55 -23.86 -9.51
N GLN A 202 -31.50 -23.23 -10.20
CA GLN A 202 -31.70 -23.36 -11.65
C GLN A 202 -31.52 -21.99 -12.31
N LYS A 203 -31.07 -21.99 -13.58
CA LYS A 203 -31.05 -20.75 -14.38
C LYS A 203 -32.49 -20.26 -14.55
N ILE A 204 -32.62 -18.95 -14.63
CA ILE A 204 -33.91 -18.31 -14.84
C ILE A 204 -34.43 -18.69 -16.24
N GLU A 205 -35.62 -19.28 -16.27
CA GLU A 205 -36.37 -19.50 -17.50
C GLU A 205 -37.20 -18.26 -17.83
N TRP A 206 -36.71 -17.45 -18.79
CA TRP A 206 -37.33 -16.18 -19.14
C TRP A 206 -38.76 -16.33 -19.68
N ASP A 207 -39.06 -17.41 -20.42
CA ASP A 207 -40.39 -17.68 -20.97
C ASP A 207 -41.45 -17.88 -19.89
N LYS A 208 -41.07 -18.49 -18.77
CA LYS A 208 -41.98 -18.72 -17.63
C LYS A 208 -42.24 -17.43 -16.85
N ILE A 209 -41.29 -16.51 -16.77
CA ILE A 209 -41.45 -15.24 -16.04
C ILE A 209 -42.55 -14.37 -16.64
N ALA A 210 -42.68 -14.32 -17.96
CA ALA A 210 -43.71 -13.53 -18.62
C ALA A 210 -45.14 -14.05 -18.35
N GLY A 211 -45.28 -15.34 -18.05
CA GLY A 211 -46.58 -15.99 -17.79
C GLY A 211 -47.01 -16.02 -16.30
N TYR A 212 -46.08 -15.86 -15.35
CA TYR A 212 -46.41 -15.88 -13.92
C TYR A 212 -47.14 -14.59 -13.51
N ARG A 213 -48.46 -14.67 -13.30
CA ARG A 213 -49.25 -13.62 -12.65
C ARG A 213 -49.01 -13.65 -11.15
N LEU A 214 -47.88 -13.06 -10.75
CA LEU A 214 -47.37 -13.02 -9.37
C LEU A 214 -48.41 -12.55 -8.33
N GLY A 215 -49.40 -11.75 -8.74
CA GLY A 215 -50.48 -11.27 -7.86
C GLY A 215 -51.59 -12.28 -7.55
N GLN A 216 -51.83 -13.29 -8.39
CA GLN A 216 -52.86 -14.31 -8.16
C GLN A 216 -52.32 -15.53 -7.40
N ASP A 217 -51.05 -15.91 -7.62
CA ASP A 217 -50.46 -17.10 -7.00
C ASP A 217 -49.88 -16.86 -5.59
N ILE A 218 -49.63 -15.61 -5.20
CA ILE A 218 -49.17 -15.24 -3.85
C ILE A 218 -50.33 -14.85 -2.92
N GLY A 219 -51.42 -14.32 -3.49
CA GLY A 219 -52.64 -14.02 -2.74
C GLY A 219 -53.51 -15.25 -2.66
N GLY A 220 -53.37 -16.07 -1.61
CA GLY A 220 -54.16 -17.28 -1.35
C GLY A 220 -55.67 -17.05 -1.26
N GLY A 221 -56.31 -16.72 -2.37
CA GLY A 221 -57.76 -16.73 -2.55
C GLY A 221 -58.22 -18.17 -2.76
N SER A 222 -58.33 -18.92 -1.66
CA SER A 222 -59.12 -20.15 -1.62
C SER A 222 -60.58 -19.82 -1.96
N SER A 223 -60.93 -19.76 -3.24
CA SER A 223 -62.31 -20.00 -3.67
C SER A 223 -62.60 -21.48 -3.50
N LYS A 224 -62.88 -21.90 -2.25
CA LYS A 224 -63.66 -23.11 -2.00
C LYS A 224 -65.08 -22.82 -2.51
N LYS A 225 -65.45 -23.51 -3.59
CA LYS A 225 -66.84 -23.76 -3.96
C LYS A 225 -67.39 -24.89 -3.09
#